data_AF-A0A934EKK1-F1
#
_entry.id   AF-A0A934EKK1-F1
#
_cell.length_a   1.000
_cell.length_b   1.000
_cell.length_c   1.000
_cell.angle_alpha   90.00
_cell.angle_beta   90.00
_cell.angle_gamma   90.00
#
_symmetry.space_group_name_H-M   'P 1'
#
loop_
_entity.id
_entity.type
_entity.pdbx_description
1 polymer ?
#
loop_
_entity_poly.entity_id
_entity_poly.type
_entity_poly.pdbx_seq_one_letter_code
_entity_poly.pdbx_strand_id
1 'polypeptide(L)'
;MCRTRRTLGHQLSVLGVGSILGLCIPTLAPDARAESLNVKPGAWEMTVTTVTSGMKLAPEMAANMTPARRVQMEQMMKAREGKPHTMTAPSCLTKEDVSQDRIIKEMEDEDDDGEVKCKVKVISKSSSKLVMDRVCPDPRASTTHFTIGAKTTESIVAVGDRDQNGSGKAHMDIKGRWLGASCEGIEE
;
A
#
# COMPACT_ATOMS: atom_id res chain seq x y z
N MET A 1 43.87 -61.01 27.59
CA MET A 1 45.06 -60.43 26.91
C MET A 1 44.54 -59.58 25.75
N CYS A 2 44.71 -58.27 25.72
CA CYS A 2 45.95 -57.62 25.28
C CYS A 2 46.20 -56.34 26.09
N ARG A 3 47.48 -56.09 26.37
CA ARG A 3 48.02 -55.07 27.27
C ARG A 3 49.02 -54.27 26.46
N THR A 4 48.96 -52.94 26.46
CA THR A 4 50.13 -52.00 26.35
C THR A 4 49.64 -50.56 26.15
N ARG A 5 50.30 -49.45 26.53
CA ARG A 5 51.30 -49.09 27.55
C ARG A 5 51.68 -47.60 27.29
N ARG A 6 51.63 -46.75 28.34
CA ARG A 6 52.37 -45.47 28.58
C ARG A 6 52.11 -44.28 27.63
N THR A 7 51.96 -43.05 28.12
CA THR A 7 52.93 -42.15 28.82
C THR A 7 52.20 -41.23 29.84
N LEU A 8 52.62 -41.07 31.11
CA LEU A 8 53.69 -40.21 31.69
C LEU A 8 53.64 -38.76 31.16
N GLY A 9 53.45 -37.67 31.93
CA GLY A 9 53.30 -37.42 33.36
C GLY A 9 53.39 -35.90 33.64
N HIS A 10 53.08 -35.50 34.88
CA HIS A 10 53.28 -34.21 35.59
C HIS A 10 52.49 -32.98 35.09
N GLN A 11 51.48 -32.46 35.81
CA GLN A 11 51.41 -31.85 37.16
C GLN A 11 51.75 -30.33 37.22
N LEU A 12 50.87 -29.65 37.98
CA LEU A 12 51.01 -28.37 38.70
C LEU A 12 50.73 -27.03 37.99
N SER A 13 49.54 -26.53 38.32
CA SER A 13 49.23 -25.21 38.95
C SER A 13 49.62 -23.93 38.22
N VAL A 14 48.64 -23.05 38.01
CA VAL A 14 48.53 -21.74 38.69
C VAL A 14 47.08 -21.23 38.54
N LEU A 15 46.46 -20.89 39.68
CA LEU A 15 45.24 -20.10 39.79
C LEU A 15 45.53 -18.67 39.32
N GLY A 16 44.96 -18.26 38.18
CA GLY A 16 44.92 -16.88 37.75
C GLY A 16 43.50 -16.33 37.86
N VAL A 17 43.18 -15.68 38.98
CA VAL A 17 41.96 -14.88 39.14
C VAL A 17 42.14 -13.62 38.27
N GLY A 18 41.54 -13.63 37.08
CA GLY A 18 41.49 -12.49 36.18
C GLY A 18 40.08 -11.92 36.12
N SER A 19 39.84 -10.83 36.86
CA SER A 19 38.65 -10.00 36.71
C SER A 19 38.51 -9.49 35.28
N ILE A 20 37.44 -9.88 34.59
CA ILE A 20 36.89 -9.12 33.48
C ILE A 20 35.43 -8.89 33.81
N LEU A 21 35.13 -7.73 34.40
CA LEU A 21 33.80 -7.14 34.40
C LEU A 21 33.45 -6.84 32.95
N GLY A 22 32.87 -7.84 32.27
CA GLY A 22 32.29 -7.69 30.95
C GLY A 22 31.11 -6.74 31.05
N LEU A 23 31.36 -5.48 30.72
CA LEU A 23 30.35 -4.46 30.52
C LEU A 23 29.51 -4.89 29.29
N CYS A 24 28.47 -5.70 29.52
CA CYS A 24 27.40 -5.89 28.56
C CYS A 24 26.66 -4.56 28.45
N ILE A 25 27.17 -3.66 27.60
CA ILE A 25 26.38 -2.54 27.10
C ILE A 25 25.26 -3.18 26.30
N PRO A 26 23.97 -3.06 26.69
CA PRO A 26 22.90 -3.39 25.78
C PRO A 26 23.04 -2.41 24.62
N THR A 27 23.58 -2.87 23.50
CA THR A 27 23.42 -2.17 22.24
C THR A 27 21.93 -2.06 22.02
N LEU A 28 21.39 -0.87 22.27
CA LEU A 28 20.06 -0.48 21.84
C LEU A 28 20.11 -0.66 20.32
N ALA A 29 19.66 -1.82 19.83
CA ALA A 29 19.38 -1.97 18.43
C ALA A 29 18.42 -0.82 18.11
N PRO A 30 18.71 0.05 17.12
CA PRO A 30 17.71 0.99 16.67
C PRO A 30 16.46 0.17 16.42
N ASP A 31 15.37 0.50 17.13
CA ASP A 31 14.05 0.02 16.79
C ASP A 31 13.93 0.28 15.29
N ALA A 32 13.98 -0.80 14.51
CA ALA A 32 13.63 -0.75 13.10
C ALA A 32 12.12 -0.52 13.07
N ARG A 33 11.70 0.70 13.45
CA ARG A 33 10.37 1.19 13.21
C ARG A 33 10.21 1.04 11.72
N ALA A 34 9.33 0.12 11.32
CA ALA A 34 8.95 -0.06 9.93
C ALA A 34 8.74 1.34 9.36
N GLU A 35 9.62 1.75 8.45
CA GLU A 35 9.77 3.15 8.08
C GLU A 35 8.44 3.57 7.46
N SER A 36 7.60 4.28 8.21
CA SER A 36 6.27 4.68 7.75
C SER A 36 6.41 5.84 6.79
N LEU A 37 5.53 5.91 5.79
CA LEU A 37 5.49 7.06 4.91
C LEU A 37 5.30 8.34 5.73
N ASN A 38 6.12 9.36 5.48
CA ASN A 38 6.17 10.58 6.28
C ASN A 38 5.05 11.54 5.88
N VAL A 39 3.83 11.25 6.34
CA VAL A 39 2.60 12.01 6.03
C VAL A 39 1.78 12.26 7.29
N LYS A 40 1.13 13.43 7.37
CA LYS A 40 0.31 13.80 8.53
C LYS A 40 -1.08 13.15 8.50
N PRO A 41 -1.59 12.68 9.64
CA PRO A 41 -3.03 12.44 9.78
C PRO A 41 -3.80 13.78 9.75
N GLY A 42 -5.10 13.72 9.44
CA GLY A 42 -6.01 14.85 9.35
C GLY A 42 -6.65 14.98 7.97
N ALA A 43 -7.18 16.16 7.67
CA ALA A 43 -7.83 16.48 6.41
C ALA A 43 -6.83 16.68 5.27
N TRP A 44 -7.15 16.11 4.12
CA TRP A 44 -6.43 16.27 2.86
C TRP A 44 -7.38 16.67 1.75
N GLU A 45 -6.88 17.41 0.76
CA GLU A 45 -7.50 17.57 -0.54
C GLU A 45 -6.76 16.67 -1.51
N MET A 46 -7.49 15.76 -2.13
CA MET A 46 -6.99 14.78 -3.09
C MET A 46 -7.49 15.16 -4.48
N THR A 47 -6.59 15.17 -5.45
CA THR A 47 -6.93 15.36 -6.87
C THR A 47 -6.50 14.11 -7.62
N VAL A 48 -7.45 13.42 -8.22
CA VAL A 48 -7.24 12.21 -9.01
C VAL A 48 -7.56 12.50 -10.46
N THR A 49 -6.60 12.26 -11.34
CA THR A 49 -6.80 12.28 -12.79
C THR A 49 -6.72 10.86 -13.31
N THR A 50 -7.80 10.35 -13.87
CA THR A 50 -7.89 8.99 -14.39
C THR A 50 -7.98 9.00 -15.92
N VAL A 51 -7.20 8.15 -16.56
CA VAL A 51 -7.29 7.86 -17.99
C VAL A 51 -7.60 6.38 -18.16
N THR A 52 -8.73 6.06 -18.76
CA THR A 52 -9.17 4.67 -18.98
C THR A 52 -8.89 4.22 -20.40
N SER A 53 -8.61 2.92 -20.58
CA SER A 53 -8.35 2.30 -21.87
C SER A 53 -8.88 0.87 -21.93
N GLY A 54 -9.23 0.39 -23.13
CA GLY A 54 -9.73 -0.96 -23.33
C GLY A 54 -11.01 -1.25 -22.55
N MET A 55 -11.81 -0.23 -22.27
CA MET A 55 -13.03 -0.35 -21.48
C MET A 55 -14.03 -1.28 -22.17
N LYS A 56 -14.54 -2.25 -21.43
CA LYS A 56 -15.58 -3.18 -21.89
C LYS A 56 -16.65 -3.30 -20.84
N LEU A 57 -17.89 -3.52 -21.28
CA LEU A 57 -18.97 -3.86 -20.38
C LEU A 57 -18.64 -5.16 -19.65
N ALA A 58 -18.76 -5.15 -18.33
CA ALA A 58 -18.65 -6.37 -17.54
C ALA A 58 -19.69 -7.40 -18.04
N PRO A 59 -19.33 -8.70 -18.13
CA PRO A 59 -20.23 -9.72 -18.69
C PRO A 59 -21.59 -9.78 -18.00
N GLU A 60 -21.62 -9.63 -16.67
CA GLU A 60 -22.84 -9.61 -15.87
C GLU A 60 -23.74 -8.42 -16.21
N MET A 61 -23.15 -7.22 -16.38
CA MET A 61 -23.87 -6.02 -16.76
C MET A 61 -24.39 -6.14 -18.19
N ALA A 62 -23.56 -6.65 -19.10
CA ALA A 62 -23.94 -6.86 -20.49
C ALA A 62 -25.11 -7.83 -20.60
N ALA A 63 -25.15 -8.92 -19.82
CA ALA A 63 -26.22 -9.91 -19.84
C ALA A 63 -27.58 -9.33 -19.40
N ASN A 64 -27.57 -8.37 -18.47
CA ASN A 64 -28.79 -7.75 -17.92
C ASN A 64 -29.30 -6.54 -18.75
N MET A 65 -28.69 -6.23 -19.89
CA MET A 65 -29.08 -5.09 -20.74
C MET A 65 -29.82 -5.51 -22.01
N THR A 66 -30.77 -4.69 -22.44
CA THR A 66 -31.35 -4.80 -23.79
C THR A 66 -30.28 -4.48 -24.85
N PRO A 67 -30.38 -5.03 -26.08
CA PRO A 67 -29.39 -4.78 -27.12
C PRO A 67 -29.15 -3.29 -27.41
N ALA A 68 -30.22 -2.49 -27.45
CA ALA A 68 -30.12 -1.06 -27.69
C ALA A 68 -29.36 -0.32 -26.56
N ARG A 69 -29.62 -0.66 -25.30
CA ARG A 69 -28.89 -0.08 -24.15
C ARG A 69 -27.42 -0.50 -24.14
N ARG A 70 -27.14 -1.75 -24.50
CA ARG A 70 -25.76 -2.25 -24.60
C ARG A 70 -24.94 -1.43 -25.61
N VAL A 71 -25.48 -1.22 -26.83
CA VAL A 71 -24.82 -0.42 -27.88
C VAL A 71 -24.59 1.01 -27.42
N GLN A 72 -25.60 1.65 -26.80
CA GLN A 72 -25.43 3.02 -26.28
C GLN A 72 -24.33 3.10 -25.23
N MET A 73 -24.28 2.14 -24.30
CA MET A 73 -23.26 2.10 -23.26
C MET A 73 -21.86 1.87 -23.85
N GLU A 74 -21.71 0.93 -24.77
CA GLU A 74 -20.43 0.70 -25.46
C GLU A 74 -19.94 1.94 -26.23
N GLN A 75 -20.85 2.69 -26.86
CA GLN A 75 -20.51 3.95 -27.52
C GLN A 75 -20.06 5.03 -26.51
N MET A 76 -20.76 5.16 -25.38
CA MET A 76 -20.35 6.08 -24.32
C MET A 76 -19.00 5.71 -23.72
N MET A 77 -18.72 4.41 -23.55
CA MET A 77 -17.42 3.93 -23.07
C MET A 77 -16.32 4.29 -24.07
N LYS A 78 -16.48 3.97 -25.36
CA LYS A 78 -15.53 4.37 -26.41
C LYS A 78 -15.31 5.88 -26.48
N ALA A 79 -16.35 6.68 -26.27
CA ALA A 79 -16.25 8.14 -26.30
C ALA A 79 -15.42 8.69 -25.13
N ARG A 80 -15.34 7.97 -24.00
CA ARG A 80 -14.54 8.35 -22.82
C ARG A 80 -13.13 7.76 -22.84
N GLU A 81 -12.88 6.77 -23.68
CA GLU A 81 -11.58 6.10 -23.77
C GLU A 81 -10.45 7.07 -24.09
N GLY A 82 -9.35 6.97 -23.35
CA GLY A 82 -8.16 7.82 -23.49
C GLY A 82 -8.36 9.28 -23.06
N LYS A 83 -9.57 9.70 -22.67
CA LYS A 83 -9.82 11.07 -22.20
C LYS A 83 -9.56 11.16 -20.68
N PRO A 84 -8.71 12.10 -20.23
CA PRO A 84 -8.53 12.34 -18.81
C PRO A 84 -9.82 12.81 -18.14
N HIS A 85 -10.14 12.23 -16.99
CA HIS A 85 -11.18 12.69 -16.09
C HIS A 85 -10.54 13.05 -14.75
N THR A 86 -10.69 14.30 -14.33
CA THR A 86 -10.13 14.81 -13.08
C THR A 86 -11.23 15.10 -12.09
N MET A 87 -11.05 14.61 -10.86
CA MET A 87 -11.88 14.93 -9.71
C MET A 87 -11.00 15.41 -8.55
N THR A 88 -11.54 16.30 -7.74
CA THR A 88 -10.90 16.76 -6.51
C THR A 88 -11.91 16.64 -5.38
N ALA A 89 -11.54 15.95 -4.30
CA ALA A 89 -12.38 15.78 -3.13
C ALA A 89 -11.55 15.83 -1.84
N PRO A 90 -12.17 16.22 -0.71
CA PRO A 90 -11.54 16.11 0.59
C PRO A 90 -11.51 14.64 1.05
N SER A 91 -10.47 14.27 1.79
CA SER A 91 -10.32 12.95 2.40
C SER A 91 -9.73 13.07 3.80
N CYS A 92 -10.29 12.37 4.78
CA CYS A 92 -9.71 12.29 6.13
C CYS A 92 -8.74 11.12 6.21
N LEU A 93 -7.50 11.35 6.65
CA LEU A 93 -6.54 10.28 6.94
C LEU A 93 -6.34 10.11 8.43
N THR A 94 -6.66 8.93 8.95
CA THR A 94 -6.42 8.57 10.35
C THR A 94 -4.98 8.12 10.58
N LYS A 95 -4.56 7.99 11.85
CA LYS A 95 -3.24 7.43 12.18
C LYS A 95 -3.13 5.98 11.75
N GLU A 96 -4.23 5.25 11.89
CA GLU A 96 -4.40 3.87 11.50
C GLU A 96 -4.19 3.74 9.99
N ASP A 97 -4.82 4.61 9.19
CA ASP A 97 -4.64 4.63 7.73
C ASP A 97 -3.18 4.83 7.33
N VAL A 98 -2.48 5.77 7.98
CA VAL A 98 -1.05 6.00 7.73
C VAL A 98 -0.22 4.78 8.15
N SER A 99 -0.52 4.18 9.29
CA SER A 99 0.22 3.01 9.79
C SER A 99 0.00 1.73 8.97
N GLN A 100 -1.18 1.61 8.36
CA GLN A 100 -1.62 0.47 7.55
C GLN A 100 -1.46 0.71 6.05
N ASP A 101 -0.77 1.80 5.65
CA ASP A 101 -0.49 2.13 4.25
C ASP A 101 -1.78 2.36 3.40
N ARG A 102 -2.89 2.77 4.04
CA ARG A 102 -4.21 3.08 3.44
C ARG A 102 -4.37 4.57 3.08
N ILE A 103 -3.32 5.18 2.53
CA ILE A 103 -3.26 6.63 2.25
C ILE A 103 -4.23 7.08 1.14
N ILE A 104 -4.56 6.21 0.19
CA ILE A 104 -5.47 6.54 -0.92
C ILE A 104 -6.82 5.84 -0.68
N LYS A 105 -7.81 6.59 -0.20
CA LYS A 105 -9.14 6.09 0.17
C LYS A 105 -10.16 6.08 -0.96
N GLU A 106 -10.11 7.07 -1.86
CA GLU A 106 -11.09 7.34 -2.96
C GLU A 106 -11.24 6.22 -4.01
N MET A 107 -10.68 5.03 -3.78
CA MET A 107 -10.83 3.86 -4.65
C MET A 107 -11.29 2.62 -3.87
N GLU A 108 -11.74 2.80 -2.63
CA GLU A 108 -12.60 1.82 -1.97
C GLU A 108 -13.99 2.09 -2.56
N ASP A 109 -14.44 1.24 -3.49
CA ASP A 109 -15.72 1.41 -4.18
C ASP A 109 -16.84 1.41 -3.10
N GLU A 110 -17.43 2.57 -2.81
CA GLU A 110 -18.45 2.79 -1.76
C GLU A 110 -19.81 2.10 -2.06
N ASP A 111 -19.94 1.48 -3.23
CA ASP A 111 -21.16 0.83 -3.71
C ASP A 111 -21.18 -0.69 -3.41
N ASP A 112 -20.93 -1.12 -2.17
CA ASP A 112 -21.27 -2.49 -1.78
C ASP A 112 -21.58 -2.59 -0.27
N ASP A 113 -22.81 -2.99 0.00
CA ASP A 113 -23.32 -3.49 1.27
C ASP A 113 -22.66 -4.82 1.72
N GLY A 114 -21.63 -5.27 0.99
CA GLY A 114 -20.75 -6.38 1.35
C GLY A 114 -19.29 -5.94 1.44
N GLU A 115 -18.63 -6.33 2.53
CA GLU A 115 -17.20 -6.09 2.81
C GLU A 115 -16.24 -6.63 1.72
N VAL A 116 -16.16 -6.02 0.53
CA VAL A 116 -15.14 -6.37 -0.46
C VAL A 116 -13.80 -5.76 -0.02
N LYS A 117 -13.17 -6.42 0.96
CA LYS A 117 -11.86 -6.04 1.51
C LYS A 117 -10.76 -6.30 0.48
N CYS A 118 -10.41 -5.28 -0.31
CA CYS A 118 -9.23 -5.34 -1.15
C CYS A 118 -7.98 -5.57 -0.28
N LYS A 119 -7.10 -6.49 -0.69
CA LYS A 119 -5.86 -6.79 0.02
C LYS A 119 -4.75 -5.85 -0.44
N VAL A 120 -4.07 -5.21 0.50
CA VAL A 120 -2.88 -4.41 0.24
C VAL A 120 -1.63 -5.26 0.45
N LYS A 121 -0.73 -5.24 -0.53
CA LYS A 121 0.59 -5.87 -0.47
C LYS A 121 1.66 -4.81 -0.67
N VAL A 122 2.38 -4.49 0.41
CA VAL A 122 3.52 -3.57 0.35
C VAL A 122 4.71 -4.27 -0.33
N ILE A 123 5.22 -3.67 -1.40
CA ILE A 123 6.39 -4.15 -2.16
C ILE A 123 7.67 -3.52 -1.59
N SER A 124 7.64 -2.21 -1.33
CA SER A 124 8.75 -1.48 -0.70
C SER A 124 8.22 -0.25 0.01
N LYS A 125 8.89 0.14 1.10
CA LYS A 125 8.48 1.27 1.92
C LYS A 125 9.68 2.00 2.52
N SER A 126 9.61 3.33 2.51
CA SER A 126 10.50 4.25 3.23
C SER A 126 9.71 5.47 3.69
N SER A 127 10.37 6.37 4.41
CA SER A 127 9.79 7.66 4.81
C SER A 127 9.32 8.53 3.64
N SER A 128 9.88 8.38 2.44
CA SER A 128 9.56 9.22 1.28
C SER A 128 8.84 8.49 0.14
N LYS A 129 8.77 7.15 0.17
CA LYS A 129 8.21 6.36 -0.93
C LYS A 129 7.53 5.08 -0.42
N LEU A 130 6.35 4.80 -0.96
CA LEU A 130 5.61 3.57 -0.76
C LEU A 130 5.24 2.98 -2.12
N VAL A 131 5.58 1.71 -2.35
CA VAL A 131 5.18 0.94 -3.54
C VAL A 131 4.36 -0.24 -3.06
N MET A 132 3.16 -0.41 -3.59
CA MET A 132 2.24 -1.45 -3.14
C MET A 132 1.30 -1.91 -4.26
N ASP A 133 0.81 -3.15 -4.14
CA ASP A 133 -0.30 -3.64 -4.94
C ASP A 133 -1.57 -3.66 -4.09
N ARG A 134 -2.69 -3.23 -4.66
CA ARG A 134 -4.04 -3.42 -4.11
C ARG A 134 -4.75 -4.45 -4.98
N VAL A 135 -5.19 -5.56 -4.39
CA VAL A 135 -5.89 -6.64 -5.09
C VAL A 135 -7.30 -6.76 -4.54
N CYS A 136 -8.28 -6.43 -5.36
CA CYS A 136 -9.70 -6.57 -5.05
C CYS A 136 -10.22 -7.87 -5.67
N PRO A 137 -11.00 -8.68 -4.92
CA PRO A 137 -11.57 -9.94 -5.42
C PRO A 137 -12.80 -9.70 -6.31
N ASP A 138 -13.36 -10.79 -6.83
CA ASP A 138 -14.66 -10.81 -7.54
C ASP A 138 -15.80 -10.24 -6.66
N PRO A 139 -16.89 -9.70 -7.25
CA PRO A 139 -17.20 -9.68 -8.69
C PRO A 139 -16.45 -8.60 -9.49
N ARG A 140 -15.88 -7.59 -8.81
CA ARG A 140 -15.12 -6.49 -9.41
C ARG A 140 -13.61 -6.70 -9.27
N ALA A 141 -13.15 -7.89 -9.69
CA ALA A 141 -11.75 -8.27 -9.56
C ALA A 141 -10.83 -7.27 -10.27
N SER A 142 -9.91 -6.71 -9.50
CA SER A 142 -8.92 -5.77 -10.03
C SER A 142 -7.63 -5.80 -9.26
N THR A 143 -6.54 -5.48 -9.96
CA THR A 143 -5.23 -5.26 -9.35
C THR A 143 -4.76 -3.87 -9.69
N THR A 144 -4.38 -3.10 -8.69
CA THR A 144 -3.82 -1.76 -8.87
C THR A 144 -2.42 -1.70 -8.29
N HIS A 145 -1.45 -1.33 -9.13
CA HIS A 145 -0.08 -1.08 -8.71
C HIS A 145 0.09 0.41 -8.40
N PHE A 146 0.47 0.75 -7.17
CA PHE A 146 0.71 2.12 -6.73
C PHE A 146 2.17 2.41 -6.48
N THR A 147 2.60 3.59 -6.90
CA THR A 147 3.80 4.26 -6.38
C THR A 147 3.38 5.59 -5.77
N ILE A 148 3.54 5.72 -4.45
CA ILE A 148 3.24 6.92 -3.67
C ILE A 148 4.57 7.54 -3.23
N GLY A 149 4.70 8.86 -3.38
CA GLY A 149 5.83 9.64 -2.90
C GLY A 149 5.37 10.75 -1.95
N ALA A 150 5.89 10.75 -0.73
CA ALA A 150 5.75 11.89 0.18
C ALA A 150 6.80 12.95 -0.20
N LYS A 151 6.34 14.06 -0.79
CA LYS A 151 7.20 15.20 -1.13
C LYS A 151 7.54 15.99 0.12
N THR A 152 6.55 16.19 0.98
CA THR A 152 6.66 16.72 2.34
C THR A 152 5.66 15.98 3.23
N THR A 153 5.62 16.30 4.51
CA THR A 153 4.59 15.78 5.43
C THR A 153 3.17 16.23 5.09
N GLU A 154 3.03 17.23 4.22
CA GLU A 154 1.78 17.89 3.84
C GLU A 154 1.48 17.77 2.33
N SER A 155 2.33 17.05 1.58
CA SER A 155 2.18 16.90 0.13
C SER A 155 2.61 15.51 -0.33
N ILE A 156 1.71 14.87 -1.06
CA ILE A 156 1.97 13.58 -1.71
C ILE A 156 1.71 13.66 -3.21
N VAL A 157 2.41 12.81 -3.95
CA VAL A 157 2.06 12.44 -5.33
C VAL A 157 1.96 10.94 -5.41
N ALA A 158 1.04 10.42 -6.20
CA ALA A 158 0.99 9.00 -6.48
C ALA A 158 0.64 8.73 -7.94
N VAL A 159 1.10 7.60 -8.43
CA VAL A 159 0.71 7.03 -9.72
C VAL A 159 0.14 5.65 -9.47
N GLY A 160 -0.98 5.34 -10.13
CA GLY A 160 -1.67 4.07 -10.00
C GLY A 160 -2.01 3.47 -11.36
N ASP A 161 -1.67 2.21 -11.60
CA ASP A 161 -2.09 1.46 -12.79
C ASP A 161 -3.05 0.35 -12.36
N ARG A 162 -4.34 0.49 -12.68
CA ARG A 162 -5.40 -0.48 -12.38
C ARG A 162 -5.68 -1.35 -13.59
N ASP A 163 -5.65 -2.66 -13.40
CA ASP A 163 -6.16 -3.65 -14.34
C ASP A 163 -7.45 -4.24 -13.75
N GLN A 164 -8.56 -4.05 -14.46
CA GLN A 164 -9.84 -4.69 -14.14
C GLN A 164 -10.00 -5.89 -15.07
N ASN A 165 -10.07 -7.08 -14.46
CA ASN A 165 -9.98 -8.37 -15.15
C ASN A 165 -11.03 -8.49 -16.27
N GLY A 166 -10.62 -8.16 -17.51
CA GLY A 166 -11.48 -8.20 -18.70
C GLY A 166 -12.33 -6.95 -18.96
N SER A 167 -12.38 -5.97 -18.05
CA SER A 167 -13.23 -4.77 -18.14
C SER A 167 -12.46 -3.49 -18.51
N GLY A 168 -11.13 -3.54 -18.52
CA GLY A 168 -10.26 -2.46 -19.03
C GLY A 168 -9.11 -2.13 -18.08
N LYS A 169 -8.33 -1.12 -18.47
CA LYS A 169 -7.20 -0.60 -17.70
C LYS A 169 -7.45 0.87 -17.36
N ALA A 170 -6.90 1.34 -16.25
CA ALA A 170 -6.92 2.75 -15.88
C ALA A 170 -5.54 3.17 -15.36
N HIS A 171 -5.08 4.33 -15.84
CA HIS A 171 -3.92 5.03 -15.28
C HIS A 171 -4.42 6.19 -14.43
N MET A 172 -3.82 6.39 -13.27
CA MET A 172 -4.22 7.39 -12.29
C MET A 172 -3.02 8.23 -11.87
N ASP A 173 -3.13 9.54 -12.04
CA ASP A 173 -2.24 10.53 -11.43
C ASP A 173 -2.95 11.15 -10.23
N ILE A 174 -2.31 11.08 -9.07
CA ILE A 174 -2.89 11.52 -7.80
C ILE A 174 -1.99 12.57 -7.16
N LYS A 175 -2.59 13.65 -6.68
CA LYS A 175 -1.93 14.68 -5.87
C LYS A 175 -2.71 14.86 -4.59
N GLY A 176 -2.01 14.94 -3.47
CA GLY A 176 -2.61 15.20 -2.16
C GLY A 176 -1.97 16.40 -1.49
N ARG A 177 -2.80 17.23 -0.86
CA ARG A 177 -2.39 18.38 -0.06
C ARG A 177 -3.08 18.38 1.30
N TRP A 178 -2.32 18.46 2.38
CA TRP A 178 -2.87 18.51 3.73
C TRP A 178 -3.57 19.86 3.97
N LEU A 179 -4.75 19.81 4.59
CA LEU A 179 -5.60 20.96 4.88
C LEU A 179 -5.55 21.36 6.35
N GLY A 180 -5.44 20.38 7.24
CA GLY A 180 -5.51 20.63 8.68
C GLY A 180 -5.62 19.34 9.48
N ALA A 181 -5.49 19.46 10.81
CA ALA A 181 -5.54 18.31 11.70
C ALA A 181 -6.97 17.79 11.94
N SER A 182 -7.98 18.65 11.76
CA SER A 182 -9.40 18.30 11.93
C SER A 182 -9.98 17.75 10.64
N CYS A 183 -10.76 16.68 10.74
CA CYS A 183 -11.57 16.13 9.64
C CYS A 183 -13.05 16.56 9.72
N GLU A 184 -13.38 17.55 10.56
CA GLU A 184 -14.74 18.04 10.70
C GLU A 184 -15.32 18.49 9.36
N GLY A 185 -16.51 17.96 9.01
CA GLY A 185 -17.19 18.26 7.74
C GLY A 185 -16.69 17.47 6.53
N ILE A 186 -15.80 16.48 6.72
CA ILE A 186 -15.38 15.53 5.68
C ILE A 186 -15.99 14.18 6.04
N GLU A 187 -16.76 13.59 5.12
CA GLU A 187 -17.26 12.22 5.26
C GLU A 187 -16.08 11.24 5.13
N GLU A 188 -16.04 10.21 5.98
CA GLU A 188 -14.95 9.21 6.02
C GLU A 188 -15.11 8.09 4.99
#